data_AF-A0A800IHE0-F1
#
_entry.id   AF-A0A800IHE0-F1
#
_cell.length_a   1.000
_cell.length_b   1.000
_cell.length_c   1.000
_cell.angle_alpha   90.00
_cell.angle_beta   90.00
_cell.angle_gamma   90.00
#
_symmetry.space_group_name_H-M   'P 1'
#
loop_
_entity.id
_entity.type
_entity.pdbx_description
1 polymer ?
#
loop_
_entity_poly.entity_id
_entity_poly.type
_entity_poly.pdbx_seq_one_letter_code
_entity_poly.pdbx_strand_id
1 'polypeptide(L)' 'MLFRQLVGTDDDADKLLGPARALASHRVVVKRPRIAPDLADQKPTYRLEGKANRFDIYVNQSFTK' A
#
# COMPACT_ATOMS: atom_id res chain seq x y z
N MET A 1 14.60 2.25 16.09
CA MET A 1 13.99 3.56 16.39
C MET A 1 14.75 4.72 15.76
N LEU A 2 16.08 4.70 15.70
CA LEU A 2 16.88 5.77 15.08
C LEU A 2 16.41 6.17 13.67
N PHE A 3 16.13 5.21 12.79
CA PHE A 3 15.65 5.49 11.43
C PHE A 3 14.33 6.27 11.40
N ARG A 4 13.37 5.95 12.29
CA ARG A 4 12.09 6.67 12.37
C ARG A 4 12.25 8.07 12.94
N GLN A 5 13.20 8.26 13.87
CA GLN A 5 13.50 9.59 14.42
C GLN A 5 14.13 10.50 13.36
N LEU A 6 14.89 9.94 12.42
CA LEU A 6 15.51 10.69 11.33
C LEU A 6 14.52 11.03 10.21
N VAL A 7 13.65 10.09 9.82
CA VAL A 7 12.74 10.24 8.68
C VAL A 7 11.42 10.89 9.07
N GLY A 8 11.00 10.77 10.33
CA GLY A 8 9.73 11.32 10.81
C GLY A 8 8.52 10.46 10.45
N THR A 9 7.33 11.05 10.62
CA THR A 9 6.05 10.47 10.21
C THR A 9 5.71 10.89 8.77
N ASP A 10 4.98 10.03 8.09
CA ASP A 10 4.52 10.23 6.72
C ASP A 10 3.01 10.53 6.78
N ASP A 11 2.69 11.79 7.06
CA ASP A 11 1.31 12.24 7.32
C ASP A 11 0.50 12.43 6.03
N ASP A 12 1.17 12.46 4.87
CA ASP A 12 0.54 12.60 3.56
C ASP A 12 0.60 11.33 2.69
N ALA A 13 1.00 10.20 3.28
CA ALA A 13 1.04 8.87 2.64
C ALA A 13 -0.22 8.53 1.83
N ASP A 14 -1.41 8.94 2.30
CA ASP A 14 -2.67 8.68 1.63
C ASP A 14 -2.75 9.29 0.22
N LYS A 15 -2.04 10.40 -0.02
CA LYS A 15 -1.97 11.07 -1.33
C LYS A 15 -1.23 10.24 -2.37
N LEU A 16 -0.45 9.23 -1.96
CA LEU A 16 0.34 8.40 -2.88
C LEU A 16 -0.49 7.35 -3.61
N LEU A 17 -1.63 6.93 -3.07
CA LEU A 17 -2.39 5.83 -3.64
C LEU A 17 -2.98 6.19 -5.03
N GLY A 18 -3.57 7.38 -5.15
CA GLY A 18 -4.12 7.89 -6.41
C GLY A 18 -3.10 7.90 -7.57
N PRO A 19 -1.97 8.63 -7.46
CA PRO A 19 -0.97 8.68 -8.52
C PRO A 19 -0.31 7.32 -8.78
N ALA A 20 -0.07 6.50 -7.74
CA ALA A 20 0.46 5.16 -7.94
C ALA A 20 -0.48 4.30 -8.80
N ARG A 21 -1.80 4.38 -8.55
CA ARG A 21 -2.80 3.65 -9.35
C ARG A 21 -2.92 4.18 -10.77
N ALA A 22 -2.76 5.48 -10.99
CA ALA A 22 -2.75 6.06 -12.32
C ALA A 22 -1.51 5.63 -13.13
N LEU A 23 -0.35 5.50 -12.48
CA LEU A 23 0.91 5.14 -13.12
C LEU A 23 1.06 3.63 -13.38
N ALA A 24 0.58 2.78 -12.47
CA ALA A 24 0.80 1.35 -12.54
C ALA A 24 -0.03 0.70 -13.65
N SER A 25 0.61 -0.07 -14.52
CA SER A 25 -0.08 -0.80 -15.60
C SER A 25 -0.96 -1.93 -15.09
N HIS A 26 -0.49 -2.70 -14.10
CA HIS A 26 -1.19 -3.91 -13.63
C HIS A 26 -1.67 -3.81 -12.20
N ARG A 27 -0.78 -3.44 -11.26
CA ARG A 27 -1.12 -3.40 -9.84
C ARG A 27 -0.22 -2.46 -9.05
N VAL A 28 -0.79 -1.91 -7.98
CA VAL A 28 -0.08 -1.21 -6.91
C VAL A 28 -0.03 -2.13 -5.70
N VAL A 29 1.13 -2.22 -5.06
CA VAL A 29 1.33 -3.04 -3.85
C VAL A 29 1.81 -2.13 -2.73
N VAL A 30 1.08 -2.13 -1.62
CA VAL A 30 1.37 -1.29 -0.45
C VAL A 30 1.72 -2.19 0.73
N LYS A 31 2.90 -2.01 1.30
CA LYS A 31 3.32 -2.71 2.53
C LYS A 31 2.71 -2.01 3.75
N ARG A 32 2.02 -2.76 4.61
CA ARG A 32 1.38 -2.22 5.83
C ARG A 32 1.64 -3.12 7.04
N PRO A 33 1.67 -2.59 8.28
CA PRO A 33 1.52 -3.41 9.47
C PRO A 33 0.20 -4.18 9.44
N ARG A 34 0.15 -5.39 10.02
CA ARG A 34 -1.02 -6.28 9.91
C ARG A 34 -2.34 -5.65 10.36
N ILE A 35 -2.32 -4.78 11.37
CA ILE A 35 -3.51 -4.15 11.96
C ILE A 35 -3.72 -2.69 11.56
N ALA A 36 -2.90 -2.16 10.65
CA ALA A 36 -3.07 -0.78 10.20
C ALA A 36 -4.39 -0.63 9.40
N PRO A 37 -5.01 0.56 9.38
CA PRO A 37 -6.13 0.83 8.48
C PRO A 37 -5.71 0.67 7.02
N ASP A 38 -6.67 0.67 6.11
CA ASP A 38 -6.37 0.70 4.68
C ASP A 38 -5.77 2.06 4.30
N LEU A 39 -4.91 2.10 3.28
CA LEU A 39 -4.30 3.35 2.84
C LEU A 39 -5.36 4.22 2.14
N ALA A 40 -5.45 5.49 2.51
CA ALA A 40 -6.46 6.44 2.02
C ALA A 40 -7.91 5.93 2.13
N ASP A 41 -8.20 5.12 3.16
CA ASP A 41 -9.49 4.46 3.39
C ASP A 41 -10.01 3.62 2.19
N GLN A 42 -9.10 3.23 1.29
CA GLN A 42 -9.44 2.43 0.11
C GLN A 42 -9.13 0.97 0.35
N LYS A 43 -10.17 0.14 0.35
CA LYS A 43 -10.02 -1.31 0.49
C LYS A 43 -9.22 -1.90 -0.69
N PRO A 44 -8.15 -2.67 -0.44
CA PRO A 44 -7.41 -3.35 -1.51
C PRO A 44 -8.24 -4.45 -2.17
N THR A 45 -7.89 -4.80 -3.41
CA THR A 45 -8.52 -5.92 -4.14
C THR A 45 -8.32 -7.24 -3.39
N TYR A 46 -7.10 -7.48 -2.91
CA TYR A 46 -6.80 -8.59 -2.01
C TYR A 46 -5.57 -8.27 -1.15
N ARG A 47 -5.36 -9.08 -0.11
CA ARG A 47 -4.24 -8.92 0.83
C ARG A 47 -3.40 -10.18 0.86
N LEU A 48 -2.08 -10.01 0.95
CA LEU A 48 -1.17 -11.08 1.35
C LEU A 48 -0.76 -10.86 2.80
N GLU A 49 -1.26 -11.70 3.70
CA GLU A 49 -1.03 -11.56 5.13
C GLU A 49 0.22 -12.33 5.56
N GLY A 50 1.11 -11.64 6.28
CA GLY A 50 2.19 -12.24 7.04
C GLY A 50 1.96 -12.11 8.54
N LYS A 51 2.94 -12.54 9.34
CA LYS A 51 2.82 -12.53 10.81
C LYS A 51 2.69 -11.12 11.40
N ALA A 52 3.54 -10.19 10.96
CA ALA A 52 3.59 -8.81 11.49
C ALA A 52 3.17 -7.75 10.47
N ASN A 53 3.28 -8.06 9.17
CA ASN A 53 2.99 -7.16 8.07
C ASN A 53 2.06 -7.84 7.08
N ARG A 54 1.42 -7.05 6.24
CA ARG A 54 0.65 -7.49 5.09
C ARG A 54 1.00 -6.65 3.86
N PHE A 55 0.64 -7.15 2.69
CA PHE A 55 0.67 -6.41 1.44
C PHE A 55 -0.76 -6.22 0.94
N ASP A 56 -1.17 -4.96 0.86
CA ASP A 56 -2.45 -4.55 0.28
C ASP A 56 -2.24 -4.38 -1.23
N ILE A 57 -3.00 -5.12 -2.04
CA ILE A 57 -2.79 -5.21 -3.48
C ILE A 57 -4.01 -4.63 -4.20
N TYR A 58 -3.78 -3.57 -4.99
CA TYR A 58 -4.78 -2.89 -5.81
C TYR A 58 -4.53 -3.27 -7.26
N VAL A 59 -5.46 -4.02 -7.86
CA VAL A 59 -5.35 -4.49 -9.23
C VAL A 59 -6.04 -3.50 -10.17
N ASN A 60 -5.32 -3.05 -11.20
CA ASN A 60 -5.87 -2.28 -12.31
C ASN A 60 -6.24 -3.20 -13.47
N GLN A 61 -5.39 -4.17 -13.79
CA GLN A 61 -5.55 -5.08 -14.93
C GLN A 61 -4.98 -6.47 -14.62
N SER A 62 -5.59 -7.51 -15.20
CA SER A 62 -5.01 -8.86 -15.20
C SER A 62 -3.91 -8.97 -16.25
N PHE A 63 -2.89 -9.79 -15.99
CA PHE A 63 -1.97 -10.20 -17.04
C PHE A 63 -2.75 -10.96 -18.10
N THR A 64 -2.76 -10.45 -19.32
CA THR A 64 -3.28 -11.20 -20.48
C THR A 64 -2.23 -12.21 -20.88
N LYS A 65 -2.63 -13.45 -21.11
CA LYS A 65 -1.74 -14.55 -21.50
C LYS A 65 -1.32 -14.42 -22.97
#